data_AF-A0A971V0X2-F1
#
_entry.id   AF-A0A971V0X2-F1
#
_cell.length_a   1.000
_cell.length_b   1.000
_cell.length_c   1.000
_cell.angle_alpha   90.00
_cell.angle_beta   90.00
_cell.angle_gamma   90.00
#
_symmetry.space_group_name_H-M   'P 1'
#
loop_
_entity.id
_entity.type
_entity.pdbx_description
1 polymer ?
#
loop_
_entity_poly.entity_id
_entity_poly.type
_entity_poly.pdbx_seq_one_letter_code
_entity_poly.pdbx_strand_id
1 'polypeptide(L)'
;MDELMTKRLAIIKQLYKLGVSQSYDSEPINGFCLLSFHDSVEMFMKLCAESKGKKIKRDTSFGDYFREVSGLSGEAEMSNLNNRRVALKHYGSLPSKLDVEISRVNVTTFFQNNTPTFFNIEFNDISLISLVKYDSVKEYLQSALDNLNNGNNESSIINSQIAFKELLFCYEEDKRYQWNSPFKICEDFSFSDSRSLRSIGLGFDFESFVDKVQKSIINLDNISKVLGFGLDFKKYAKFKIMEPDITVWHEEGGRTYETMKNDRINYNKKNTEFCFDFVIESSLKLQEFDFDINELYIAHENNKRTS
;
A
#
# COMPACT_ATOMS: atom_id res chain seq x y z
N MET A 1 -13.12 15.88 -9.92
CA MET A 1 -13.48 15.45 -8.56
C MET A 1 -12.55 16.18 -7.60
N ASP A 2 -13.05 16.69 -6.48
CA ASP A 2 -12.15 17.32 -5.49
C ASP A 2 -11.29 16.27 -4.76
N GLU A 3 -10.20 16.74 -4.14
CA GLU A 3 -9.22 15.89 -3.46
C GLU A 3 -9.84 15.07 -2.31
N LEU A 4 -10.78 15.67 -1.57
CA LEU A 4 -11.44 15.03 -0.43
C LEU A 4 -12.33 13.86 -0.88
N MET A 5 -13.08 14.03 -1.97
CA MET A 5 -13.90 12.98 -2.59
C MET A 5 -13.03 11.85 -3.14
N THR A 6 -11.92 12.17 -3.81
CA THR A 6 -10.97 11.16 -4.30
C THR A 6 -10.41 10.34 -3.14
N LYS A 7 -9.99 10.99 -2.05
CA LYS A 7 -9.49 10.30 -0.85
C LYS A 7 -10.55 9.41 -0.21
N ARG A 8 -11.81 9.86 -0.14
CA ARG A 8 -12.93 9.05 0.40
C ARG A 8 -13.26 7.85 -0.48
N LEU A 9 -13.25 7.99 -1.80
CA LEU A 9 -13.39 6.85 -2.73
C LEU A 9 -12.25 5.85 -2.56
N ALA A 10 -11.02 6.32 -2.38
CA ALA A 10 -9.88 5.45 -2.12
C ALA A 10 -10.06 4.67 -0.81
N ILE A 11 -10.51 5.31 0.28
CA ILE A 11 -10.83 4.64 1.55
C ILE A 11 -11.91 3.57 1.35
N ILE A 12 -13.00 3.90 0.62
CA ILE A 12 -14.07 2.96 0.30
C ILE A 12 -13.53 1.74 -0.45
N LYS A 13 -12.70 1.97 -1.49
CA LYS A 13 -12.07 0.89 -2.25
C LYS A 13 -11.15 0.04 -1.38
N GLN A 14 -10.41 0.65 -0.47
CA GLN A 14 -9.56 -0.09 0.47
C GLN A 14 -10.37 -0.97 1.41
N LEU A 15 -11.50 -0.47 1.93
CA LEU A 15 -12.40 -1.25 2.77
C LEU A 15 -13.06 -2.40 2.01
N TYR A 16 -13.43 -2.18 0.74
CA TYR A 16 -13.86 -3.23 -0.17
C TYR A 16 -12.76 -4.30 -0.37
N LYS A 17 -11.51 -3.89 -0.65
CA LYS A 17 -10.38 -4.83 -0.79
C LYS A 17 -10.16 -5.67 0.48
N LEU A 18 -10.31 -5.07 1.66
CA LEU A 18 -10.27 -5.80 2.93
C LEU A 18 -11.37 -6.87 3.00
N GLY A 19 -12.61 -6.52 2.64
CA GLY A 19 -13.71 -7.49 2.55
C GLY A 19 -13.43 -8.61 1.56
N VAL A 20 -12.86 -8.31 0.39
CA VAL A 20 -12.44 -9.33 -0.58
C VAL A 20 -11.40 -10.27 0.03
N SER A 21 -10.37 -9.74 0.69
CA SER A 21 -9.35 -10.57 1.35
C SER A 21 -9.98 -11.50 2.39
N GLN A 22 -10.80 -10.95 3.29
CA GLN A 22 -11.50 -11.71 4.33
C GLN A 22 -12.41 -12.79 3.74
N SER A 23 -13.03 -12.55 2.58
CA SER A 23 -13.90 -13.54 1.94
C SER A 23 -13.19 -14.84 1.53
N TYR A 24 -11.87 -14.79 1.40
CA TYR A 24 -11.03 -15.94 1.06
C TYR A 24 -10.43 -16.65 2.29
N ASP A 25 -10.66 -16.14 3.50
CA ASP A 25 -10.25 -16.80 4.73
C ASP A 25 -11.01 -18.13 4.93
N SER A 26 -10.58 -18.93 5.90
CA SER A 26 -11.28 -20.17 6.27
C SER A 26 -12.61 -19.88 6.96
N GLU A 27 -13.61 -20.73 6.72
CA GLU A 27 -14.84 -20.71 7.54
C GLU A 27 -14.50 -21.00 9.01
N PRO A 28 -15.19 -20.36 9.97
CA PRO A 28 -16.27 -19.37 9.79
C PRO A 28 -15.78 -17.91 9.70
N ILE A 29 -14.47 -17.67 9.78
CA ILE A 29 -13.86 -16.33 9.87
C ILE A 29 -14.17 -15.50 8.62
N ASN A 30 -14.24 -16.16 7.46
CA ASN A 30 -14.61 -15.48 6.21
C ASN A 30 -15.94 -14.72 6.26
N GLY A 31 -16.87 -15.10 7.14
CA GLY A 31 -18.13 -14.40 7.32
C GLY A 31 -17.98 -12.95 7.78
N PHE A 32 -16.87 -12.58 8.41
CA PHE A 32 -16.59 -11.20 8.80
C PHE A 32 -16.40 -10.26 7.60
N CYS A 33 -16.20 -10.78 6.38
CA CYS A 33 -16.17 -9.97 5.17
C CYS A 33 -17.47 -9.17 4.96
N LEU A 34 -18.61 -9.67 5.46
CA LEU A 34 -19.91 -9.00 5.35
C LEU A 34 -19.93 -7.64 6.04
N LEU A 35 -19.14 -7.46 7.11
CA LEU A 35 -19.01 -6.18 7.81
C LEU A 35 -18.29 -5.16 6.92
N SER A 36 -17.10 -5.53 6.43
CA SER A 36 -16.30 -4.69 5.53
C SER A 36 -17.06 -4.34 4.25
N PHE A 37 -17.76 -5.32 3.64
CA PHE A 37 -18.61 -5.08 2.47
C PHE A 37 -19.75 -4.10 2.78
N HIS A 38 -20.54 -4.35 3.83
CA HIS A 38 -21.63 -3.46 4.20
C HIS A 38 -21.14 -2.04 4.42
N ASP A 39 -20.10 -1.86 5.23
CA ASP A 39 -19.62 -0.54 5.61
C ASP A 39 -19.03 0.20 4.38
N SER A 40 -18.35 -0.51 3.48
CA SER A 40 -17.88 0.09 2.21
C SER A 40 -19.03 0.57 1.31
N VAL A 41 -20.10 -0.22 1.20
CA VAL A 41 -21.29 0.13 0.40
C VAL A 41 -22.03 1.32 1.02
N GLU A 42 -22.21 1.32 2.34
CA GLU A 42 -22.88 2.42 3.04
C GLU A 42 -22.09 3.74 2.91
N MET A 43 -20.77 3.70 3.11
CA MET A 43 -19.90 4.86 2.91
C MET A 43 -19.97 5.38 1.47
N PHE A 44 -20.07 4.49 0.49
CA PHE A 44 -20.21 4.84 -0.92
C PHE A 44 -21.57 5.49 -1.23
N MET A 45 -22.67 4.89 -0.78
CA MET A 45 -24.01 5.47 -0.97
C MET A 45 -24.12 6.87 -0.35
N LYS A 46 -23.50 7.07 0.82
CA LYS A 46 -23.38 8.40 1.42
C LYS A 46 -22.58 9.37 0.56
N LEU A 47 -21.45 8.95 0.00
CA LEU A 47 -20.67 9.78 -0.91
C LEU A 47 -21.43 10.11 -2.20
N CYS A 48 -22.21 9.17 -2.73
CA CYS A 48 -23.11 9.38 -3.87
C CYS A 48 -24.23 10.39 -3.57
N ALA A 49 -24.76 10.41 -2.35
CA ALA A 49 -25.73 11.41 -1.94
C ALA A 49 -25.09 12.81 -1.90
N GLU A 50 -23.91 12.91 -1.30
CA GLU A 50 -23.17 14.16 -1.18
C GLU A 50 -22.74 14.72 -2.53
N SER A 51 -22.32 13.87 -3.48
CA SER A 51 -21.97 14.29 -4.84
C SER A 51 -23.16 14.87 -5.61
N LYS A 52 -24.40 14.53 -5.21
CA LYS A 52 -25.65 15.13 -5.69
C LYS A 52 -26.14 16.32 -4.86
N GLY A 53 -25.31 16.81 -3.93
CA GLY A 53 -25.66 17.93 -3.05
C GLY A 53 -26.74 17.60 -2.02
N LYS A 54 -27.04 16.32 -1.78
CA LYS A 54 -28.04 15.89 -0.79
C LYS A 54 -27.40 15.75 0.58
N LYS A 55 -28.04 16.37 1.58
CA LYS A 55 -27.70 16.15 2.99
C LYS A 55 -28.53 14.99 3.52
N ILE A 56 -27.88 13.86 3.74
CA ILE A 56 -28.48 12.67 4.34
C ILE A 56 -28.60 12.88 5.85
N LYS A 57 -29.75 12.51 6.43
CA LYS A 57 -29.97 12.62 7.87
C LYS A 57 -29.17 11.54 8.60
N ARG A 58 -28.91 11.77 9.89
CA ARG A 58 -28.10 10.84 10.70
C ARG A 58 -28.80 9.49 10.95
N ASP A 59 -30.12 9.46 10.87
CA ASP A 59 -31.00 8.33 11.11
C ASP A 59 -31.43 7.60 9.83
N THR A 60 -30.91 8.00 8.66
CA THR A 60 -31.16 7.33 7.38
C THR A 60 -30.68 5.88 7.47
N SER A 61 -31.60 4.93 7.26
CA SER A 61 -31.29 3.51 7.25
C SER A 61 -30.63 3.09 5.94
N PHE A 62 -29.98 1.93 5.93
CA PHE A 62 -29.27 1.43 4.75
C PHE A 62 -30.15 1.36 3.47
N GLY A 63 -31.42 0.95 3.61
CA GLY A 63 -32.35 0.89 2.48
C GLY A 63 -32.85 2.25 2.01
N ASP A 64 -32.83 3.27 2.88
CA ASP A 64 -33.33 4.61 2.55
C ASP A 64 -32.47 5.29 1.48
N TYR A 65 -31.19 4.95 1.38
CA TYR A 65 -30.29 5.48 0.35
C TYR A 65 -30.79 5.21 -1.07
N PHE A 66 -31.39 4.04 -1.35
CA PHE A 66 -31.93 3.74 -2.68
C PHE A 66 -33.12 4.63 -3.06
N ARG A 67 -33.87 5.12 -2.07
CA ARG A 67 -34.98 6.06 -2.25
C ARG A 67 -34.49 7.50 -2.35
N GLU A 68 -33.50 7.85 -1.53
CA GLU A 68 -32.97 9.20 -1.42
C GLU A 68 -31.97 9.55 -2.53
N VAL A 69 -31.26 8.58 -3.10
CA VAL A 69 -30.22 8.78 -4.10
C VAL A 69 -30.65 8.17 -5.44
N SER A 70 -31.23 9.01 -6.30
CA SER A 70 -31.67 8.58 -7.64
C SER A 70 -30.52 7.97 -8.43
N GLY A 71 -30.78 6.94 -9.24
CA GLY A 71 -29.76 6.31 -10.08
C GLY A 71 -28.84 5.30 -9.37
N LEU A 72 -29.01 5.07 -8.07
CA LEU A 72 -28.43 3.87 -7.43
C LEU A 72 -29.12 2.62 -7.98
N SER A 73 -28.33 1.58 -8.22
CA SER A 73 -28.77 0.26 -8.68
C SER A 73 -28.34 -0.83 -7.71
N GLY A 74 -29.02 -1.99 -7.73
CA GLY A 74 -28.67 -3.16 -6.92
C GLY A 74 -29.32 -3.20 -5.52
N GLU A 75 -30.52 -2.61 -5.35
CA GLU A 75 -31.21 -2.54 -4.05
C GLU A 75 -31.49 -3.93 -3.46
N ALA A 76 -31.93 -4.88 -4.28
CA ALA A 76 -32.24 -6.23 -3.82
C ALA A 76 -30.98 -6.96 -3.32
N GLU A 77 -29.88 -6.86 -4.07
CA GLU A 77 -28.60 -7.46 -3.75
C GLU A 77 -28.01 -6.87 -2.46
N MET A 78 -28.08 -5.56 -2.30
CA MET A 78 -27.57 -4.87 -1.10
C MET A 78 -28.49 -5.07 0.10
N SER A 79 -29.80 -5.24 -0.10
CA SER A 79 -30.72 -5.68 0.96
C SER A 79 -30.39 -7.07 1.47
N ASN A 80 -30.03 -8.00 0.58
CA ASN A 80 -29.57 -9.34 0.97
C ASN A 80 -28.25 -9.30 1.76
N LEU A 81 -27.30 -8.47 1.34
CA LEU A 81 -26.06 -8.22 2.10
C LEU A 81 -26.38 -7.71 3.52
N ASN A 82 -27.24 -6.70 3.63
CA ASN A 82 -27.64 -6.13 4.91
C ASN A 82 -28.32 -7.16 5.81
N ASN A 83 -29.25 -7.97 5.29
CA ASN A 83 -29.92 -9.02 6.05
C ASN A 83 -28.94 -10.07 6.60
N ARG A 84 -27.99 -10.54 5.78
CA ARG A 84 -26.93 -11.47 6.22
C ARG A 84 -26.04 -10.86 7.29
N ARG A 85 -25.64 -9.60 7.10
CA ARG A 85 -24.83 -8.84 8.07
C ARG A 85 -25.55 -8.65 9.40
N VAL A 86 -26.84 -8.32 9.38
CA VAL A 86 -27.69 -8.24 10.57
C VAL A 86 -27.77 -9.60 11.27
N ALA A 87 -27.95 -10.69 10.52
CA ALA A 87 -28.02 -12.03 11.10
C ALA A 87 -26.71 -12.46 11.78
N LEU A 88 -25.58 -12.17 11.15
CA LEU A 88 -24.25 -12.38 11.74
C LEU A 88 -24.08 -11.56 13.03
N LYS A 89 -24.35 -10.25 12.98
CA LYS A 89 -24.05 -9.31 14.07
C LYS A 89 -24.98 -9.46 15.28
N HIS A 90 -26.28 -9.68 15.04
CA HIS A 90 -27.29 -9.63 16.10
C HIS A 90 -27.76 -11.01 16.55
N TYR A 91 -27.69 -12.01 15.67
CA TYR A 91 -28.15 -13.37 15.97
C TYR A 91 -27.01 -14.39 16.00
N GLY A 92 -25.76 -13.97 15.76
CA GLY A 92 -24.60 -14.87 15.71
C GLY A 92 -24.68 -15.91 14.59
N SER A 93 -25.53 -15.69 13.59
CA SER A 93 -25.76 -16.65 12.51
C SER A 93 -24.65 -16.52 11.47
N LEU A 94 -23.81 -17.55 11.39
CA LEU A 94 -22.66 -17.56 10.49
C LEU A 94 -23.11 -17.78 9.03
N PRO A 95 -22.65 -16.96 8.07
CA PRO A 95 -22.96 -17.17 6.66
C PRO A 95 -22.25 -18.42 6.14
N SER A 96 -22.86 -19.10 5.16
CA SER A 96 -22.18 -20.16 4.42
C SER A 96 -21.12 -19.59 3.46
N LYS A 97 -20.18 -20.42 3.00
CA LYS A 97 -19.25 -20.06 1.92
C LYS A 97 -19.96 -19.53 0.67
N LEU A 98 -21.12 -20.09 0.33
CA LEU A 98 -21.93 -19.64 -0.78
C LEU A 98 -22.50 -18.23 -0.52
N ASP A 99 -22.97 -17.96 0.69
CA ASP A 99 -23.43 -16.61 1.06
C ASP A 99 -22.31 -15.57 0.98
N VAL A 100 -21.10 -15.94 1.43
CA VAL A 100 -19.90 -15.10 1.32
C VAL A 100 -19.56 -14.81 -0.14
N GLU A 101 -19.56 -15.85 -0.98
CA GLU A 101 -19.28 -15.72 -2.41
C GLU A 101 -20.31 -14.85 -3.14
N ILE A 102 -21.60 -15.10 -2.93
CA ILE A 102 -22.69 -14.28 -3.48
C ILE A 102 -22.55 -12.82 -3.03
N SER A 103 -22.25 -12.60 -1.75
CA SER A 103 -22.10 -11.24 -1.20
C SER A 103 -20.92 -10.52 -1.85
N ARG A 104 -19.78 -11.20 -2.04
CA ARG A 104 -18.62 -10.65 -2.76
C ARG A 104 -19.01 -10.26 -4.19
N VAL A 105 -19.63 -11.16 -4.96
CA VAL A 105 -20.03 -10.88 -6.35
C VAL A 105 -20.97 -9.68 -6.41
N ASN A 106 -22.02 -9.67 -5.59
CA ASN A 106 -23.01 -8.61 -5.55
C ASN A 106 -22.39 -7.24 -5.23
N VAL A 107 -21.48 -7.18 -4.26
CA VAL A 107 -20.81 -5.94 -3.85
C VAL A 107 -19.87 -5.46 -4.96
N THR A 108 -19.12 -6.36 -5.59
CA THR A 108 -18.29 -6.03 -6.76
C THR A 108 -19.13 -5.41 -7.88
N THR A 109 -20.24 -6.05 -8.24
CA THR A 109 -21.16 -5.55 -9.27
C THR A 109 -21.78 -4.21 -8.88
N PHE A 110 -22.16 -4.05 -7.62
CA PHE A 110 -22.69 -2.78 -7.10
C PHE A 110 -21.69 -1.64 -7.33
N PHE A 111 -20.41 -1.82 -6.97
CA PHE A 111 -19.39 -0.81 -7.19
C PHE A 111 -19.11 -0.55 -8.68
N GLN A 112 -19.03 -1.60 -9.50
CA GLN A 112 -18.80 -1.49 -10.94
C GLN A 112 -19.92 -0.72 -11.66
N ASN A 113 -21.18 -0.93 -11.28
CA ASN A 113 -22.31 -0.27 -11.93
C ASN A 113 -22.50 1.17 -11.44
N ASN A 114 -22.33 1.41 -10.14
CA ASN A 114 -22.64 2.71 -9.56
C ASN A 114 -21.46 3.70 -9.62
N THR A 115 -20.21 3.26 -9.61
CA THR A 115 -19.06 4.20 -9.64
C THR A 115 -19.04 5.07 -10.91
N PRO A 116 -19.14 4.50 -12.13
CA PRO A 116 -19.18 5.30 -13.35
C PRO A 116 -20.39 6.24 -13.37
N THR A 117 -21.53 5.78 -12.86
CA THR A 117 -22.79 6.54 -12.83
C THR A 117 -22.69 7.83 -11.99
N PHE A 118 -21.97 7.79 -10.86
CA PHE A 118 -21.89 8.92 -9.93
C PHE A 118 -20.61 9.74 -10.04
N PHE A 119 -19.53 9.14 -10.55
CA PHE A 119 -18.20 9.73 -10.51
C PHE A 119 -17.51 9.77 -11.87
N ASN A 120 -18.12 9.20 -12.91
CA ASN A 120 -17.59 9.15 -14.28
C ASN A 120 -16.17 8.56 -14.36
N ILE A 121 -15.89 7.57 -13.50
CA ILE A 121 -14.67 6.78 -13.46
C ILE A 121 -15.04 5.31 -13.18
N GLU A 122 -14.24 4.38 -13.68
CA GLU A 122 -14.39 2.97 -13.33
C GLU A 122 -13.94 2.72 -11.88
N PHE A 123 -14.61 1.79 -11.20
CA PHE A 123 -14.24 1.44 -9.82
C PHE A 123 -12.80 0.90 -9.72
N ASN A 124 -12.39 0.12 -10.72
CA ASN A 124 -11.04 -0.41 -10.80
C ASN A 124 -9.96 0.68 -10.99
N ASP A 125 -10.35 1.84 -11.52
CA ASP A 125 -9.42 2.94 -11.81
C ASP A 125 -9.25 3.92 -10.63
N ILE A 126 -10.04 3.76 -9.55
CA ILE A 126 -9.85 4.56 -8.33
C ILE A 126 -8.45 4.30 -7.77
N SER A 127 -7.60 5.33 -7.79
CA SER A 127 -6.23 5.24 -7.29
C SER A 127 -6.17 5.27 -5.76
N LEU A 128 -5.42 4.33 -5.18
CA LEU A 128 -5.12 4.29 -3.75
C LEU A 128 -3.91 5.16 -3.37
N ILE A 129 -3.24 5.79 -4.36
CA ILE A 129 -2.06 6.64 -4.14
C ILE A 129 -2.37 7.77 -3.15
N SER A 130 -3.59 8.32 -3.17
CA SER A 130 -4.04 9.38 -2.25
C SER A 130 -4.03 8.98 -0.77
N LEU A 131 -3.92 7.68 -0.45
CA LEU A 131 -3.84 7.16 0.92
C LEU A 131 -2.41 6.99 1.43
N VAL A 132 -1.42 7.10 0.55
CA VAL A 132 0.00 7.01 0.90
C VAL A 132 0.39 8.24 1.73
N LYS A 133 1.17 8.07 2.78
CA LYS A 133 1.60 9.17 3.68
C LYS A 133 2.59 10.11 3.00
N TYR A 134 3.64 9.55 2.40
CA TYR A 134 4.80 10.31 1.91
C TYR A 134 4.59 10.82 0.48
N ASP A 135 4.76 12.12 0.27
CA ASP A 135 4.51 12.76 -1.04
C ASP A 135 5.53 12.33 -2.10
N SER A 136 6.82 12.18 -1.76
CA SER A 136 7.83 11.66 -2.69
C SER A 136 7.47 10.26 -3.22
N VAL A 137 6.90 9.40 -2.37
CA VAL A 137 6.41 8.08 -2.76
C VAL A 137 5.21 8.20 -3.70
N LYS A 138 4.28 9.15 -3.45
CA LYS A 138 3.14 9.40 -4.34
C LYS A 138 3.59 9.83 -5.73
N GLU A 139 4.61 10.66 -5.83
CA GLU A 139 5.13 11.15 -7.12
C GLU A 139 5.65 9.99 -7.99
N TYR A 140 6.43 9.08 -7.41
CA TYR A 140 6.89 7.89 -8.12
C TYR A 140 5.75 6.93 -8.45
N LEU A 141 4.78 6.73 -7.55
CA LEU A 141 3.61 5.91 -7.83
C LEU A 141 2.72 6.51 -8.91
N GLN A 142 2.58 7.83 -8.96
CA GLN A 142 1.83 8.51 -10.02
C GLN A 142 2.53 8.32 -11.36
N SER A 143 3.86 8.50 -11.38
CA SER A 143 4.67 8.22 -12.57
C SER A 143 4.56 6.76 -13.00
N ALA A 144 4.53 5.81 -12.07
CA ALA A 144 4.32 4.39 -12.36
C ALA A 144 2.93 4.12 -12.96
N LEU A 145 1.88 4.75 -12.41
CA LEU A 145 0.51 4.61 -12.89
C LEU A 145 0.34 5.19 -14.30
N ASP A 146 0.89 6.37 -14.57
CA ASP A 146 0.84 6.99 -15.89
C ASP A 146 1.54 6.12 -16.94
N ASN A 147 2.70 5.56 -16.60
CA ASN A 147 3.40 4.62 -17.47
C ASN A 147 2.63 3.31 -17.69
N LEU A 148 1.98 2.77 -16.66
CA LEU A 148 1.12 1.58 -16.77
C LEU A 148 -0.04 1.82 -17.73
N ASN A 149 -0.72 2.96 -17.60
CA ASN A 149 -1.85 3.36 -18.45
C ASN A 149 -1.43 3.58 -19.90
N ASN A 150 -0.22 4.08 -20.12
CA ASN A 150 0.37 4.26 -21.45
C ASN A 150 0.98 2.97 -22.04
N GLY A 151 0.92 1.84 -21.33
CA GLY A 151 1.51 0.57 -21.77
C GLY A 151 3.02 0.48 -21.65
N ASN A 152 3.67 1.48 -21.04
CA ASN A 152 5.11 1.48 -20.74
C ASN A 152 5.40 0.68 -19.46
N ASN A 153 5.33 -0.65 -19.59
CA ASN A 153 5.55 -1.58 -18.48
C ASN A 153 6.94 -1.44 -17.85
N GLU A 154 7.96 -1.12 -18.64
CA GLU A 154 9.34 -0.99 -18.16
C GLU A 154 9.49 0.16 -17.17
N SER A 155 9.14 1.37 -17.60
CA SER A 155 9.22 2.55 -16.73
C SER A 155 8.27 2.45 -15.54
N SER A 156 7.13 1.77 -15.68
CA SER A 156 6.20 1.57 -14.57
C SER A 156 6.76 0.63 -13.49
N ILE A 157 7.39 -0.48 -13.88
CA ILE A 157 8.10 -1.35 -12.93
C ILE A 157 9.26 -0.60 -12.27
N ILE A 158 10.07 0.14 -13.04
CA ILE A 158 11.18 0.94 -12.50
C ILE A 158 10.67 1.95 -11.45
N ASN A 159 9.66 2.74 -11.78
CA ASN A 159 9.10 3.71 -10.84
C ASN A 159 8.47 3.05 -9.61
N SER A 160 7.87 1.86 -9.75
CA SER A 160 7.38 1.09 -8.60
C SER A 160 8.54 0.65 -7.69
N GLN A 161 9.66 0.21 -8.25
CA GLN A 161 10.85 -0.18 -7.47
C GLN A 161 11.47 1.02 -6.75
N ILE A 162 11.54 2.17 -7.41
CA ILE A 162 11.98 3.42 -6.78
C ILE A 162 11.02 3.83 -5.66
N ALA A 163 9.71 3.82 -5.90
CA ALA A 163 8.70 4.15 -4.91
C ALA A 163 8.80 3.26 -3.66
N PHE A 164 9.09 1.97 -3.84
CA PHE A 164 9.31 1.07 -2.71
C PHE A 164 10.57 1.42 -1.91
N LYS A 165 11.69 1.71 -2.58
CA LYS A 165 12.93 2.13 -1.89
C LYS A 165 12.72 3.45 -1.15
N GLU A 166 12.09 4.42 -1.80
CA GLU A 166 11.75 5.71 -1.21
C GLU A 166 10.83 5.55 0.00
N LEU A 167 9.83 4.66 -0.07
CA LEU A 167 8.94 4.34 1.05
C LEU A 167 9.73 3.85 2.27
N LEU A 168 10.67 2.93 2.08
CA LEU A 168 11.49 2.43 3.18
C LEU A 168 12.39 3.53 3.75
N PHE A 169 13.02 4.35 2.90
CA PHE A 169 13.85 5.46 3.36
C PHE A 169 13.03 6.48 4.17
N CYS A 170 11.90 6.96 3.64
CA CYS A 170 11.02 7.89 4.34
C CYS A 170 10.55 7.32 5.68
N TYR A 171 10.15 6.05 5.71
CA TYR A 171 9.71 5.41 6.94
C TYR A 171 10.84 5.30 7.97
N GLU A 172 12.06 4.95 7.57
CA GLU A 172 13.20 4.91 8.48
C GLU A 172 13.64 6.29 8.97
N GLU A 173 13.58 7.30 8.11
CA GLU A 173 13.95 8.69 8.40
C GLU A 173 13.00 9.35 9.39
N ASP A 174 11.70 9.13 9.20
CA ASP A 174 10.64 9.52 10.12
C ASP A 174 10.77 8.84 11.50
N LYS A 175 11.65 7.83 11.60
CA LYS A 175 11.90 7.03 12.79
C LYS A 175 13.34 7.13 13.29
N ARG A 176 14.08 8.18 12.92
CA ARG A 176 15.43 8.40 13.46
C ARG A 176 15.40 8.87 14.92
N TYR A 177 16.14 8.17 15.77
CA TYR A 177 16.43 8.52 17.15
C TYR A 177 17.95 8.57 17.37
N GLN A 178 18.46 9.66 17.95
CA GLN A 178 19.91 9.86 18.17
C GLN A 178 20.75 9.56 16.91
N TRP A 179 20.30 10.04 15.75
CA TRP A 179 20.94 9.86 14.43
C TRP A 179 20.87 8.45 13.84
N ASN A 180 20.25 7.48 14.52
CA ASN A 180 20.06 6.12 14.04
C ASN A 180 18.59 5.73 13.94
N SER A 181 18.22 4.92 12.95
CA SER A 181 16.89 4.31 12.92
C SER A 181 16.90 3.03 13.75
N PRO A 182 15.88 2.76 14.59
CA PRO A 182 15.75 1.48 15.29
C PRO A 182 15.54 0.31 14.32
N PHE A 183 15.18 0.60 13.07
CA PHE A 183 15.03 -0.37 11.99
C PHE A 183 16.33 -0.60 11.20
N LYS A 184 17.41 0.11 11.55
CA LYS A 184 18.76 -0.18 11.03
C LYS A 184 19.32 -1.35 11.84
N ILE A 185 19.22 -2.57 11.30
CA ILE A 185 19.63 -3.80 11.99
C ILE A 185 21.13 -4.04 11.81
N CYS A 186 21.69 -3.66 10.65
CA CYS A 186 23.12 -3.67 10.42
C CYS A 186 23.68 -2.25 10.37
N GLU A 187 24.82 -2.02 11.05
CA GLU A 187 25.64 -0.85 10.77
C GLU A 187 26.10 -0.89 9.31
N ASP A 188 26.40 0.27 8.74
CA ASP A 188 27.08 0.31 7.44
C ASP A 188 28.46 -0.27 7.65
N PHE A 189 28.58 -1.59 7.48
CA PHE A 189 29.86 -2.26 7.33
C PHE A 189 30.43 -1.87 5.97
N SER A 190 30.74 -0.58 5.78
CA SER A 190 31.88 -0.22 4.96
C SER A 190 33.09 -0.68 5.75
N PHE A 191 33.35 -2.01 5.73
CA PHE A 191 34.72 -2.46 5.90
C PHE A 191 35.53 -1.55 5.00
N SER A 192 36.50 -0.86 5.60
CA SER A 192 37.43 0.03 4.92
C SER A 192 37.62 -0.51 3.52
N ASP A 193 37.12 0.24 2.55
CA ASP A 193 36.87 -0.07 1.14
C ASP A 193 37.63 -1.33 0.65
N SER A 194 37.04 -2.23 -0.15
CA SER A 194 37.77 -3.36 -0.76
C SER A 194 39.10 -2.91 -1.41
N ARG A 195 39.14 -1.65 -1.86
CA ARG A 195 40.32 -0.89 -2.29
C ARG A 195 41.40 -0.65 -1.22
N SER A 196 41.02 -0.42 0.03
CA SER A 196 41.92 -0.33 1.19
C SER A 196 42.54 -1.69 1.55
N LEU A 197 41.79 -2.79 1.43
CA LEU A 197 42.31 -4.15 1.68
C LEU A 197 43.33 -4.56 0.60
N ARG A 198 43.11 -4.12 -0.65
CA ARG A 198 44.14 -4.19 -1.71
C ARG A 198 45.44 -3.50 -1.33
N SER A 199 45.37 -2.34 -0.65
CA SER A 199 46.57 -1.60 -0.25
C SER A 199 47.40 -2.34 0.81
N ILE A 200 46.80 -3.32 1.51
CA ILE A 200 47.44 -4.12 2.57
C ILE A 200 47.94 -5.48 2.02
N GLY A 201 47.73 -5.78 0.73
CA GLY A 201 48.25 -7.00 0.09
C GLY A 201 47.46 -8.28 0.40
N LEU A 202 46.23 -8.14 0.91
CA LEU A 202 45.31 -9.26 1.08
C LEU A 202 44.66 -9.53 -0.29
N GLY A 203 45.08 -10.59 -0.97
CA GLY A 203 44.81 -10.85 -2.40
C GLY A 203 43.33 -10.91 -2.83
N PHE A 204 43.11 -10.99 -4.15
CA PHE A 204 41.80 -10.94 -4.82
C PHE A 204 40.72 -11.88 -4.24
N ASP A 205 41.09 -13.06 -3.74
CA ASP A 205 40.14 -14.02 -3.18
C ASP A 205 39.50 -13.52 -1.87
N PHE A 206 40.28 -12.80 -1.05
CA PHE A 206 39.79 -12.19 0.18
C PHE A 206 38.89 -10.98 -0.11
N GLU A 207 39.23 -10.17 -1.12
CA GLU A 207 38.40 -9.08 -1.64
C GLU A 207 37.00 -9.59 -2.05
N SER A 208 36.97 -10.64 -2.89
CA SER A 208 35.72 -11.26 -3.34
C SER A 208 34.92 -11.87 -2.18
N PHE A 209 35.58 -12.43 -1.17
CA PHE A 209 34.92 -12.96 0.02
C PHE A 209 34.26 -11.84 0.84
N VAL A 210 34.98 -10.74 1.12
CA VAL A 210 34.45 -9.58 1.85
C VAL A 210 33.25 -8.97 1.13
N ASP A 211 33.34 -8.76 -0.19
CA ASP A 211 32.23 -8.24 -1.00
C ASP A 211 30.99 -9.16 -0.93
N LYS A 212 31.19 -10.48 -0.98
CA LYS A 212 30.08 -11.46 -0.87
C LYS A 212 29.46 -11.43 0.53
N VAL A 213 30.26 -11.38 1.58
CA VAL A 213 29.78 -11.29 2.97
C VAL A 213 29.00 -9.98 3.18
N GLN A 214 29.53 -8.85 2.72
CA GLN A 214 28.85 -7.56 2.79
C GLN A 214 27.50 -7.61 2.07
N LYS A 215 27.46 -8.14 0.85
CA LYS A 215 26.20 -8.34 0.10
C LYS A 215 25.21 -9.24 0.83
N SER A 216 25.68 -10.33 1.44
CA SER A 216 24.84 -11.23 2.24
C SER A 216 24.26 -10.54 3.46
N ILE A 217 25.04 -9.71 4.17
CA ILE A 217 24.59 -8.96 5.34
C ILE A 217 23.55 -7.90 4.94
N ILE A 218 23.80 -7.12 3.88
CA ILE A 218 22.84 -6.15 3.34
C ILE A 218 21.54 -6.85 2.91
N ASN A 219 21.64 -8.05 2.32
CA ASN A 219 20.46 -8.81 1.96
C ASN A 219 19.67 -9.26 3.19
N LEU A 220 20.35 -9.72 4.26
CA LEU A 220 19.71 -10.10 5.52
C LEU A 220 19.06 -8.91 6.23
N ASP A 221 19.70 -7.73 6.21
CA ASP A 221 19.12 -6.49 6.75
C ASP A 221 17.81 -6.15 6.04
N ASN A 222 17.80 -6.14 4.70
CA ASN A 222 16.58 -5.91 3.91
C ASN A 222 15.47 -6.92 4.20
N ILE A 223 15.81 -8.22 4.31
CA ILE A 223 14.83 -9.26 4.65
C ILE A 223 14.27 -9.01 6.04
N SER A 224 15.13 -8.68 7.01
CA SER A 224 14.74 -8.43 8.39
C SER A 224 13.85 -7.20 8.51
N LYS A 225 14.10 -6.15 7.71
CA LYS A 225 13.23 -4.98 7.57
C LYS A 225 11.86 -5.36 7.03
N VAL A 226 11.80 -6.08 5.90
CA VAL A 226 10.54 -6.55 5.31
C VAL A 226 9.72 -7.36 6.31
N LEU A 227 10.36 -8.25 7.07
CA LEU A 227 9.71 -9.04 8.11
C LEU A 227 9.28 -8.19 9.31
N GLY A 228 10.15 -7.30 9.79
CA GLY A 228 9.89 -6.40 10.92
C GLY A 228 8.77 -5.39 10.65
N PHE A 229 8.65 -4.95 9.40
CA PHE A 229 7.56 -4.12 8.90
C PHE A 229 6.26 -4.90 8.64
N GLY A 230 6.26 -6.21 8.85
CA GLY A 230 5.09 -7.06 8.64
C GLY A 230 4.64 -7.16 7.18
N LEU A 231 5.57 -6.94 6.24
CA LEU A 231 5.30 -7.08 4.81
C LEU A 231 5.26 -8.57 4.41
N ASP A 232 4.47 -8.90 3.39
CA ASP A 232 4.41 -10.26 2.85
C ASP A 232 5.74 -10.61 2.16
N PHE A 233 6.53 -11.46 2.81
CA PHE A 233 7.84 -11.86 2.30
C PHE A 233 7.78 -12.58 0.95
N LYS A 234 6.72 -13.36 0.67
CA LYS A 234 6.59 -14.06 -0.62
C LYS A 234 6.32 -13.08 -1.75
N LYS A 235 5.47 -12.07 -1.50
CA LYS A 235 5.25 -10.97 -2.45
C LYS A 235 6.54 -10.15 -2.63
N TYR A 236 7.23 -9.81 -1.53
CA TYR A 236 8.50 -9.11 -1.59
C TYR A 236 9.56 -9.88 -2.40
N ALA A 237 9.70 -11.19 -2.18
CA ALA A 237 10.64 -12.01 -2.94
C ALA A 237 10.35 -11.97 -4.45
N LYS A 238 9.07 -12.06 -4.84
CA LYS A 238 8.66 -11.88 -6.23
C LYS A 238 9.00 -10.48 -6.74
N PHE A 239 8.70 -9.43 -5.96
CA PHE A 239 9.00 -8.04 -6.29
C PHE A 239 10.49 -7.81 -6.50
N LYS A 240 11.34 -8.35 -5.62
CA LYS A 240 12.80 -8.26 -5.67
C LYS A 240 13.42 -8.90 -6.92
N ILE A 241 12.84 -10.00 -7.42
CA ILE A 241 13.29 -10.61 -8.68
C ILE A 241 13.13 -9.65 -9.88
N MET A 242 12.20 -8.69 -9.77
CA MET A 242 11.94 -7.67 -10.78
C MET A 242 12.61 -6.33 -10.46
N GLU A 243 13.64 -6.33 -9.61
CA GLU A 243 14.43 -5.14 -9.28
C GLU A 243 15.46 -4.88 -10.40
N PRO A 244 15.39 -3.73 -11.09
CA PRO A 244 16.45 -3.28 -11.97
C PRO A 244 17.65 -2.80 -11.14
N ASP A 245 18.79 -2.56 -11.79
CA ASP A 245 19.92 -1.96 -11.07
C ASP A 245 19.58 -0.50 -10.76
N ILE A 246 19.46 -0.16 -9.47
CA ILE A 246 19.10 1.17 -8.99
C ILE A 246 20.21 1.70 -8.09
N THR A 247 20.85 2.77 -8.54
CA THR A 247 21.80 3.57 -7.75
C THR A 247 21.06 4.75 -7.14
N VAL A 248 21.30 4.98 -5.85
CA VAL A 248 20.70 6.10 -5.10
C VAL A 248 21.76 7.16 -4.86
N TRP A 249 21.43 8.41 -5.18
CA TRP A 249 22.26 9.57 -4.92
C TRP A 249 21.56 10.46 -3.90
N HIS A 250 22.31 10.92 -2.90
CA HIS A 250 21.79 11.81 -1.86
C HIS A 250 22.18 13.26 -2.18
N GLU A 251 21.20 14.14 -2.27
CA GLU A 251 21.36 15.56 -2.64
C GLU A 251 20.71 16.47 -1.58
N GLU A 252 21.02 17.77 -1.58
CA GLU A 252 20.46 18.75 -0.61
C GLU A 252 18.92 18.81 -0.62
N GLY A 253 18.29 18.45 -1.75
CA GLY A 253 16.84 18.46 -1.94
C GLY A 253 16.15 17.10 -1.80
N GLY A 254 16.87 16.03 -1.47
CA GLY A 254 16.30 14.68 -1.34
C GLY A 254 17.17 13.59 -1.96
N ARG A 255 16.53 12.61 -2.60
CA ARG A 255 17.20 11.47 -3.25
C ARG A 255 16.90 11.47 -4.74
N THR A 256 17.93 11.21 -5.54
CA THR A 256 17.78 10.95 -6.97
C THR A 256 18.15 9.50 -7.26
N TYR A 257 17.54 8.95 -8.31
CA TYR A 257 17.65 7.54 -8.65
C TYR A 257 18.14 7.40 -10.08
N GLU A 258 19.27 6.73 -10.23
CA GLU A 258 19.78 6.32 -11.53
C GLU A 258 19.49 4.84 -11.72
N THR A 259 18.93 4.49 -12.86
CA THR A 259 18.49 3.11 -13.12
C THR A 259 19.06 2.57 -14.41
N MET A 260 19.56 1.35 -14.38
CA MET A 260 19.92 0.62 -15.59
C MET A 260 18.88 -0.48 -15.84
N LYS A 261 18.44 -0.57 -17.10
CA LYS A 261 17.52 -1.61 -17.54
C LYS A 261 18.15 -2.98 -17.28
N ASN A 262 17.34 -3.87 -16.70
CA ASN A 262 17.70 -5.28 -16.58
C ASN A 262 16.88 -6.08 -17.60
N ASP A 263 17.55 -6.56 -18.65
CA ASP A 263 16.94 -7.32 -19.76
C ASP A 263 16.41 -8.70 -19.34
N ARG A 264 16.74 -9.18 -18.13
CA ARG A 264 16.24 -10.45 -17.61
C ARG A 264 14.84 -10.33 -17.02
N ILE A 265 14.35 -9.10 -16.80
CA ILE A 265 13.02 -8.85 -16.25
C ILE A 265 11.98 -8.95 -17.36
N ASN A 266 10.89 -9.66 -17.07
CA ASN A 266 9.74 -9.74 -17.98
C ASN A 266 8.77 -8.57 -17.70
N TYR A 267 8.92 -7.49 -18.48
CA TYR A 267 8.10 -6.27 -18.41
C TYR A 267 6.74 -6.44 -19.10
N ASN A 268 5.87 -7.27 -18.53
CA ASN A 268 4.48 -7.43 -18.98
C ASN A 268 3.49 -6.76 -18.02
N LYS A 269 2.29 -6.45 -18.53
CA LYS A 269 1.22 -5.77 -17.78
C LYS A 269 0.92 -6.41 -16.42
N LYS A 270 0.84 -7.74 -16.35
CA LYS A 270 0.55 -8.47 -15.10
C LYS A 270 1.63 -8.26 -14.03
N ASN A 271 2.91 -8.24 -14.44
CA ASN A 271 4.02 -7.97 -13.53
C ASN A 271 4.06 -6.50 -13.12
N THR A 272 3.74 -5.59 -14.05
CA THR A 272 3.62 -4.16 -13.79
C THR A 272 2.54 -3.86 -12.73
N GLU A 273 1.34 -4.38 -12.93
CA GLU A 273 0.21 -4.25 -11.98
C GLU A 273 0.60 -4.81 -10.61
N PHE A 274 1.23 -5.98 -10.57
CA PHE A 274 1.72 -6.56 -9.32
C PHE A 274 2.73 -5.67 -8.60
N CYS A 275 3.72 -5.10 -9.31
CA CYS A 275 4.72 -4.23 -8.71
C CYS A 275 4.08 -2.98 -8.12
N PHE A 276 3.21 -2.32 -8.88
CA PHE A 276 2.48 -1.14 -8.44
C PHE A 276 1.62 -1.44 -7.19
N ASP A 277 0.81 -2.51 -7.25
CA ASP A 277 -0.07 -2.92 -6.16
C ASP A 277 0.73 -3.28 -4.89
N PHE A 278 1.88 -3.94 -5.04
CA PHE A 278 2.73 -4.32 -3.91
C PHE A 278 3.22 -3.10 -3.12
N VAL A 279 3.59 -2.00 -3.79
CA VAL A 279 4.05 -0.78 -3.11
C VAL A 279 2.90 -0.10 -2.37
N ILE A 280 1.72 -0.02 -2.99
CA ILE A 280 0.52 0.49 -2.33
C ILE A 280 0.21 -0.34 -1.08
N GLU A 281 0.17 -1.66 -1.20
CA GLU A 281 -0.09 -2.55 -0.06
C GLU A 281 0.96 -2.37 1.05
N SER A 282 2.23 -2.26 0.68
CA SER A 282 3.32 -2.04 1.63
C SER A 282 3.21 -0.69 2.35
N SER A 283 2.85 0.37 1.62
CA SER A 283 2.67 1.70 2.21
C SER A 283 1.53 1.73 3.24
N LEU A 284 0.40 1.11 2.92
CA LEU A 284 -0.73 1.01 3.83
C LEU A 284 -0.41 0.13 5.04
N LYS A 285 0.40 -0.92 4.86
CA LYS A 285 0.83 -1.81 5.95
C LYS A 285 1.73 -1.08 6.95
N LEU A 286 2.70 -0.30 6.46
CA LEU A 286 3.57 0.51 7.31
C LEU A 286 2.80 1.57 8.10
N GLN A 287 1.70 2.07 7.53
CA GLN A 287 0.81 3.05 8.16
C GLN A 287 -0.16 2.42 9.20
N GLU A 288 -0.30 1.09 9.26
CA GLU A 288 -1.20 0.42 10.20
C GLU A 288 -0.77 0.59 11.66
N PHE A 289 0.54 0.55 11.90
CA PHE A 289 1.15 0.81 13.20
C PHE A 289 2.29 1.80 13.02
N ASP A 290 1.92 3.06 12.85
CA ASP A 290 2.85 4.18 12.79
C ASP A 290 2.90 4.89 14.15
N PHE A 291 4.07 5.41 14.52
CA PHE A 291 4.28 6.13 15.78
C PHE A 291 5.18 7.33 15.57
N ASP A 292 4.89 8.42 16.27
CA ASP A 292 5.75 9.61 16.26
C ASP A 292 6.82 9.46 17.34
N ILE A 293 8.10 9.58 16.96
CA ILE A 293 9.21 9.53 17.92
C ILE A 293 9.13 10.68 18.93
N ASN A 294 8.59 11.82 18.54
CA ASN A 294 8.44 12.98 19.43
C ASN A 294 7.40 12.73 20.53
N GLU A 295 6.46 11.79 20.34
CA GLU A 295 5.54 11.35 21.40
C GLU A 295 6.22 10.40 22.40
N LEU A 296 7.25 9.69 21.98
CA LEU A 296 7.97 8.70 22.79
C LEU A 296 9.17 9.29 23.54
N TYR A 297 9.76 10.36 23.02
CA TYR A 297 10.90 11.04 23.61
C TYR A 297 10.77 12.55 23.48
N ILE A 298 10.98 13.25 24.58
CA ILE A 298 11.20 14.71 24.56
C ILE A 298 12.62 14.92 24.05
N ALA A 299 12.77 15.45 22.83
CA ALA A 299 14.06 15.97 22.40
C ALA A 299 14.48 17.08 23.38
N HIS A 300 15.47 16.83 24.22
CA HIS A 300 16.13 17.94 24.92
C HIS A 300 16.76 18.82 23.85
N GLU A 301 16.20 20.02 23.64
CA GLU A 301 16.89 21.09 22.94
C GLU A 301 18.28 21.20 23.56
N ASN A 302 19.31 20.80 22.80
CA ASN A 302 20.68 20.91 23.24
C ASN A 302 20.94 22.37 23.55
N ASN A 303 21.08 22.65 24.85
CA ASN A 303 21.66 23.88 25.38
C ASN A 303 22.83 24.28 24.49
N LYS A 304 22.70 25.47 23.90
CA LYS A 304 23.80 26.19 23.26
C LYS A 304 25.03 26.03 24.14
N ARG A 305 26.01 25.25 23.68
CA ARG A 305 27.37 25.31 24.23
C ARG A 305 27.95 26.66 23.83
N THR A 306 27.68 27.67 24.64
CA THR A 306 28.56 28.83 24.79
C THR A 306 29.65 28.44 25.76
N SER A 307 30.83 28.10 25.23
CA SER A 307 32.13 28.16 25.91
C SER A 307 33.20 28.07 24.83
#